data_AF-A0A450XCT0-F1
#
_entry.id   AF-A0A450XCT0-F1
#
_cell.length_a   1.000
_cell.length_b   1.000
_cell.length_c   1.000
_cell.angle_alpha   90.00
_cell.angle_beta   90.00
_cell.angle_gamma   90.00
#
_symmetry.space_group_name_H-M   'P 1'
#
loop_
_entity.id
_entity.type
_entity.pdbx_description
1 polymer ?
#
loop_
_entity_poly.entity_id
_entity_poly.type
_entity_poly.pdbx_seq_one_letter_code
_entity_poly.pdbx_strand_id
1 'polypeptide(L)'
;KEHSAHIARIKSLLIQHGVRTPIDRNFPEWLEATPRDGLGNELGPNLKTELVREYERLQLVKRQIKELHQEQKRRIKEEETKAMKQIITLMQLRGVGPQSSW
;
A
#
# COMPACT_ATOMS: atom_id res chain seq x y z
N LYS A 1 -1.74 -11.12 4.25
CA LYS A 1 -0.78 -12.23 4.45
C LYS A 1 0.42 -12.12 3.49
N GLU A 2 0.18 -11.84 2.21
CA GLU A 2 1.24 -11.73 1.18
C GLU A 2 2.31 -10.66 1.43
N HIS A 3 1.91 -9.43 1.82
CA HIS A 3 2.88 -8.36 2.15
C HIS A 3 3.94 -8.81 3.17
N SER A 4 3.48 -9.37 4.30
CA SER A 4 4.37 -9.86 5.35
C SER A 4 5.18 -11.08 4.91
N ALA A 5 4.63 -11.92 4.02
CA ALA A 5 5.33 -13.07 3.46
C ALA A 5 6.51 -12.65 2.58
N HIS A 6 6.33 -11.67 1.68
CA HIS A 6 7.43 -11.15 0.86
C HIS A 6 8.51 -10.48 1.71
N ILE A 7 8.13 -9.70 2.74
CA ILE A 7 9.11 -9.14 3.68
C ILE A 7 9.90 -10.26 4.39
N ALA A 8 9.21 -11.29 4.88
CA ALA A 8 9.86 -12.42 5.53
C ALA A 8 10.81 -13.15 4.57
N ARG A 9 10.41 -13.33 3.30
CA ARG A 9 11.24 -13.97 2.28
C ARG A 9 12.52 -13.18 2.01
N ILE A 10 12.40 -11.87 1.77
CA ILE A 10 13.57 -10.99 1.57
C ILE A 10 14.49 -11.02 2.81
N LYS A 11 13.93 -10.91 4.01
CA LYS A 11 14.73 -10.98 5.26
C LYS A 11 15.45 -12.31 5.40
N SER A 12 14.77 -13.42 5.12
CA SER A 12 15.36 -14.76 5.19
C SER A 12 16.54 -14.91 4.23
N LEU A 13 16.38 -14.43 2.99
CA LEU A 13 17.46 -14.43 1.98
C LEU A 13 18.66 -13.62 2.46
N LEU A 14 18.45 -12.41 2.99
CA LEU A 14 19.54 -11.55 3.47
C LEU A 14 20.26 -12.14 4.70
N ILE A 15 19.51 -12.64 5.67
CA ILE A 15 20.06 -13.22 6.91
C ILE A 15 20.90 -14.46 6.63
N GLN A 16 20.51 -15.28 5.65
CA GLN A 16 21.29 -16.45 5.23
C GLN A 16 22.69 -16.07 4.73
N HIS A 17 22.86 -14.86 4.20
CA HIS A 17 24.14 -14.30 3.76
C HIS A 17 24.76 -13.33 4.78
N GLY A 18 24.26 -13.30 6.02
CA GLY A 18 24.79 -12.42 7.06
C GLY A 18 24.53 -10.92 6.84
N VAL A 19 23.62 -10.57 5.93
CA VAL A 19 23.31 -9.18 5.60
C VAL A 19 22.13 -8.67 6.43
N ARG A 20 22.28 -7.46 6.99
CA ARG A 20 21.20 -6.73 7.66
C ARG A 20 21.07 -5.35 7.02
N THR A 21 19.96 -5.12 6.33
CA THR A 21 19.64 -3.85 5.67
C THR A 21 18.14 -3.57 5.76
N PRO A 22 17.70 -2.30 5.85
CA PRO A 22 16.28 -1.96 5.72
C PRO A 22 15.73 -2.34 4.33
N ILE A 23 14.48 -2.82 4.28
CA ILE A 23 13.75 -3.13 3.04
C ILE A 23 12.79 -1.96 2.77
N ASP A 24 13.37 -0.83 2.36
CA ASP A 24 12.64 0.41 2.08
C ASP A 24 12.61 0.74 0.58
N ARG A 25 12.30 2.00 0.24
CA ARG A 25 12.24 2.46 -1.16
C ARG A 25 13.61 2.49 -1.85
N ASN A 26 14.70 2.57 -1.08
CA ASN A 26 16.08 2.67 -1.57
C ASN A 26 16.74 1.27 -1.71
N PHE A 27 15.96 0.20 -1.49
CA PHE A 27 16.47 -1.17 -1.52
C PHE A 27 17.02 -1.59 -2.89
N PRO A 28 16.41 -1.22 -4.04
CA PRO A 28 16.99 -1.47 -5.36
C PRO A 28 18.34 -0.78 -5.56
N GLU A 29 18.45 0.49 -5.17
CA GLU A 29 19.69 1.27 -5.26
C GLU A 29 20.78 0.66 -4.37
N TRP A 30 20.40 0.16 -3.20
CA TRP A 30 21.31 -0.59 -2.33
C TRP A 30 21.78 -1.91 -2.97
N LEU A 31 20.93 -2.62 -3.73
CA LEU A 31 21.33 -3.83 -4.47
C LEU A 31 22.29 -3.52 -5.62
N GLU A 32 22.07 -2.40 -6.32
CA GLU A 32 22.92 -1.92 -7.41
C GLU A 32 24.32 -1.51 -6.90
N ALA A 33 24.41 -0.99 -5.68
CA ALA A 33 25.67 -0.62 -5.03
C ALA A 33 26.59 -1.80 -4.65
N THR A 34 26.33 -3.01 -5.17
CA THR A 34 27.15 -4.22 -4.98
C THR A 34 27.45 -4.52 -3.49
N PRO A 35 26.42 -4.73 -2.66
CA PRO A 35 26.63 -4.95 -1.23
C PRO A 35 27.39 -6.25 -0.99
N ARG A 36 28.18 -6.25 0.10
CA ARG A 36 28.92 -7.42 0.56
C ARG A 36 28.12 -8.23 1.58
N ASP A 37 28.32 -9.53 1.56
CA ASP A 37 27.81 -10.48 2.54
C ASP A 37 28.58 -10.37 3.87
N GLY A 38 28.17 -11.15 4.87
CA GLY A 38 28.82 -11.16 6.19
C GLY A 38 30.29 -11.62 6.17
N LEU A 39 30.76 -12.21 5.06
CA LEU A 39 32.14 -12.65 4.85
C LEU A 39 32.94 -11.66 3.97
N GLY A 40 32.32 -10.57 3.51
CA GLY A 40 32.96 -9.58 2.67
C GLY A 40 32.94 -9.91 1.17
N ASN A 41 32.23 -10.95 0.74
CA ASN A 41 32.06 -11.30 -0.67
C ASN A 41 30.87 -10.54 -1.27
N GLU A 42 30.89 -10.29 -2.57
CA GLU A 42 29.71 -9.73 -3.24
C GLU A 42 28.53 -10.72 -3.21
N LEU A 43 27.31 -10.18 -3.14
CA LEU A 43 26.12 -11.01 -3.31
C LEU A 43 26.10 -11.65 -4.71
N GLY A 44 25.93 -12.97 -4.74
CA GLY A 44 25.88 -13.73 -6.00
C GLY A 44 24.75 -13.27 -6.93
N PRO A 45 24.91 -13.41 -8.25
CA PRO A 45 23.97 -12.88 -9.25
C PRO A 45 22.55 -13.49 -9.13
N ASN A 46 22.47 -14.77 -8.77
CA ASN A 46 21.18 -15.44 -8.55
C ASN A 46 20.45 -14.87 -7.33
N LEU A 47 21.15 -14.60 -6.24
CA LEU A 47 20.59 -13.99 -5.03
C LEU A 47 20.09 -12.58 -5.31
N LYS A 48 20.89 -11.76 -6.02
CA LYS A 48 20.48 -10.41 -6.44
C LYS A 48 19.19 -10.47 -7.27
N THR A 49 19.14 -11.37 -8.25
CA THR A 49 17.96 -11.57 -9.10
C THR A 49 16.73 -11.96 -8.28
N GLU A 50 16.89 -12.87 -7.31
CA GLU A 50 15.79 -13.28 -6.45
C GLU A 50 15.30 -12.15 -5.53
N LEU A 51 16.22 -11.38 -4.95
CA LEU A 51 15.91 -10.22 -4.12
C LEU A 51 15.14 -9.15 -4.91
N VAL A 52 15.54 -8.88 -6.16
CA VAL A 52 14.81 -7.96 -7.06
C VAL A 52 13.39 -8.46 -7.31
N ARG A 53 13.22 -9.73 -7.69
CA ARG A 53 11.89 -10.31 -7.96
C ARG A 53 10.97 -10.25 -6.74
N GLU A 54 11.47 -10.60 -5.56
CA GLU A 54 10.68 -10.55 -4.32
C GLU A 54 10.34 -9.11 -3.93
N TYR A 55 11.26 -8.17 -4.17
CA TYR A 55 10.99 -6.76 -3.95
C TYR A 55 9.91 -6.23 -4.89
N GLU A 56 9.95 -6.58 -6.18
CA GLU A 56 8.92 -6.20 -7.16
C GLU A 56 7.54 -6.71 -6.77
N ARG A 57 7.45 -7.98 -6.31
CA ARG A 57 6.21 -8.58 -5.79
C ARG A 57 5.69 -7.83 -4.57
N LEU A 58 6.58 -7.48 -3.63
CA LEU A 58 6.23 -6.64 -2.49
C LEU A 58 5.67 -5.28 -2.92
N GLN A 59 6.29 -4.63 -3.91
CA GLN A 59 5.83 -3.33 -4.41
C GLN A 59 4.46 -3.43 -5.09
N LEU A 60 4.20 -4.51 -5.84
CA LEU A 60 2.89 -4.75 -6.43
C LEU A 60 1.79 -4.84 -5.35
N VAL A 61 2.02 -5.65 -4.31
CA VAL A 61 1.07 -5.79 -3.20
C VAL A 61 0.87 -4.46 -2.47
N LYS A 62 1.94 -3.68 -2.25
CA LYS A 62 1.83 -2.34 -1.65
C LYS A 62 0.96 -1.39 -2.49
N ARG A 63 1.09 -1.40 -3.82
CA ARG A 63 0.26 -0.59 -4.72
C ARG A 63 -1.20 -0.99 -4.64
N GLN A 64 -1.51 -2.28 -4.73
CA GLN A 64 -2.89 -2.79 -4.64
C GLN A 64 -3.56 -2.43 -3.30
N ILE A 65 -2.84 -2.57 -2.18
CA ILE A 65 -3.36 -2.17 -0.86
C ILE A 65 -3.63 -0.66 -0.83
N LYS A 66 -2.73 0.16 -1.39
CA LYS A 66 -2.89 1.61 -1.45
C LYS A 66 -4.12 2.00 -2.28
N GLU A 67 -4.32 1.37 -3.44
CA GLU A 67 -5.48 1.60 -4.30
C GLU A 67 -6.79 1.22 -3.60
N LEU A 68 -6.84 0.06 -2.92
CA LEU A 68 -7.99 -0.34 -2.12
C LEU A 68 -8.32 0.67 -1.02
N HIS A 69 -7.30 1.17 -0.30
CA HIS A 69 -7.52 2.19 0.72
C HIS A 69 -8.00 3.52 0.14
N GLN A 70 -7.52 3.91 -1.05
CA GLN A 70 -7.99 5.11 -1.74
C GLN A 70 -9.46 4.96 -2.17
N GLU A 71 -9.83 3.81 -2.71
CA GLU A 71 -11.20 3.49 -3.11
C GLU A 71 -12.15 3.48 -1.91
N GLN A 72 -11.75 2.87 -0.79
CA GLN A 72 -12.53 2.90 0.46
C GLN A 72 -12.76 4.33 0.95
N LYS A 73 -11.72 5.16 0.97
CA LYS A 73 -11.83 6.58 1.35
C LYS A 73 -12.78 7.35 0.43
N ARG A 74 -12.73 7.05 -0.88
CA ARG A 74 -13.61 7.67 -1.86
C ARG A 74 -15.08 7.30 -1.62
N ARG A 75 -15.38 6.02 -1.39
CA ARG A 75 -16.75 5.54 -1.11
C ARG A 75 -17.34 6.17 0.15
N ILE A 76 -16.58 6.22 1.25
CA ILE A 76 -17.03 6.85 2.49
C ILE A 76 -17.40 8.32 2.24
N LYS A 77 -16.53 9.06 1.53
CA LYS A 77 -16.78 10.48 1.20
C LYS A 77 -18.01 10.66 0.31
N GLU A 78 -18.20 9.79 -0.68
CA GLU A 78 -19.37 9.80 -1.58
C GLU A 78 -20.67 9.50 -0.81
N GLU A 79 -20.65 8.54 0.12
CA GLU A 79 -21.78 8.20 1.00
C GLU A 79 -22.13 9.36 1.94
N GLU A 80 -21.15 9.98 2.60
CA GLU A 80 -21.35 11.18 3.43
C GLU A 80 -21.98 12.32 2.62
N THR A 81 -21.50 12.53 1.39
CA THR A 81 -22.03 13.56 0.49
C THR A 81 -23.48 13.26 0.10
N LYS A 82 -23.80 11.99 -0.17
CA LYS A 82 -25.17 11.57 -0.52
C LYS A 82 -26.13 11.75 0.67
N ALA A 83 -25.70 11.37 1.88
CA ALA A 83 -26.47 11.57 3.10
C ALA A 83 -26.74 13.06 3.34
N MET A 84 -25.72 13.91 3.16
CA MET A 84 -25.87 15.36 3.28
C MET A 84 -26.88 15.92 2.28
N LYS A 85 -26.82 15.48 1.01
CA LYS A 85 -27.81 15.88 -0.02
C LYS A 85 -29.24 15.49 0.39
N GLN A 86 -29.44 14.28 0.91
CA GLN A 86 -30.75 13.83 1.37
C GLN A 86 -31.29 14.67 2.53
N ILE A 87 -30.43 15.03 3.49
CA ILE A 87 -30.80 15.92 4.60
C ILE A 87 -31.24 17.29 4.08
N ILE A 88 -30.49 17.89 3.15
CA ILE A 88 -30.86 19.18 2.53
C ILE A 88 -32.21 19.09 1.83
N THR A 89 -32.46 18.05 1.04
CA THR A 89 -33.75 17.84 0.36
C THR A 89 -34.90 17.70 1.36
N LEU A 90 -34.69 16.96 2.47
CA LEU A 90 -35.71 16.82 3.52
C LEU A 90 -35.96 18.14 4.26
N MET A 91 -34.93 18.96 4.51
CA MET A 91 -35.10 20.29 5.11
C MET A 91 -35.91 21.22 4.21
N GLN A 92 -35.68 21.19 2.89
CA GLN A 92 -36.46 21.96 1.92
C GLN A 92 -37.93 21.53 1.92
N LEU A 93 -38.20 20.23 1.95
CA LEU A 93 -39.57 19.69 2.01
C LEU A 93 -40.28 20.06 3.32
N ARG A 94 -39.59 19.99 4.47
CA ARG A 94 -40.17 20.32 5.78
C ARG A 94 -40.37 21.83 5.98
N GLY A 95 -39.68 22.66 5.21
CA GLY A 95 -39.88 24.11 5.14
C GLY A 95 -41.12 24.52 4.33
N VAL A 96 -41.73 23.60 3.57
CA VAL A 96 -43.01 23.79 2.90
C VAL A 96 -44.11 23.21 3.80
N GLY A 97 -44.51 23.97 4.82
CA GLY A 97 -45.81 23.74 5.48
C GLY A 97 -46.92 24.03 4.47
N PRO A 98 -48.05 23.29 4.49
CA PRO A 98 -49.11 23.48 3.51
C PRO A 98 -49.68 24.91 3.61
N GLN A 99 -49.33 25.75 2.64
CA GLN A 99 -50.12 26.93 2.30
C GLN A 99 -51.31 26.44 1.47
N SER A 100 -52.23 25.72 2.12
CA SER A 100 -53.60 25.63 1.66
C SER A 100 -54.42 26.66 2.42
N SER A 101 -54.29 27.93 2.00
CA SER A 101 -55.42 28.84 2.10
C SER A 101 -56.45 28.37 1.07
N TRP A 102 -57.62 27.99 1.57
CA TRP A 102 -58.99 28.29 1.13
C TRP A 102 -59.93 27.23 1.72
#